data_AF-A0A2N3LMH3-F1
#
_entry.id   AF-A0A2N3LMH3-F1
#
_cell.length_a   1.000
_cell.length_b   1.000
_cell.length_c   1.000
_cell.angle_alpha   90.00
_cell.angle_beta   90.00
_cell.angle_gamma   90.00
#
_symmetry.space_group_name_H-M   'P 1'
#
loop_
_entity.id
_entity.type
_entity.pdbx_description
1 polymer ?
#
loop_
_entity_poly.entity_id
_entity_poly.type
_entity_poly.pdbx_seq_one_letter_code
_entity_poly.pdbx_strand_id
1 'polypeptide(L)'
;MVTALIGTYLDLYFVGKGLYVFPKRPFPEIFQLNIAFTLVGLPILTCSFLLIHNQLKSWQRIWFILIISLFMSLFERLSETFGFFIHLNTWKHTYSFIGYLCYLTFIAAFHQRWNR
;
A
#
# COMPACT_ATOMS: atom_id res chain seq x y z
N MET A 1 -0.81 -14.00 -0.76
CA MET A 1 -0.90 -13.96 -2.24
C MET A 1 -1.95 -12.97 -2.73
N VAL A 2 -3.22 -13.06 -2.32
CA VAL A 2 -4.29 -12.14 -2.78
C VAL A 2 -3.98 -10.66 -2.52
N THR A 3 -3.42 -10.36 -1.35
CA THR A 3 -3.01 -9.00 -0.95
C THR A 3 -1.98 -8.38 -1.91
N ALA A 4 -0.91 -9.14 -2.20
CA ALA A 4 0.14 -8.73 -3.12
C ALA A 4 -0.40 -8.52 -4.53
N LEU A 5 -1.30 -9.39 -5.02
CA LEU A 5 -1.92 -9.22 -6.33
C LEU A 5 -2.74 -7.92 -6.41
N ILE A 6 -3.62 -7.67 -5.44
CA ILE A 6 -4.46 -6.46 -5.42
C ILE A 6 -3.61 -5.20 -5.35
N GLY A 7 -2.61 -5.16 -4.46
CA GLY A 7 -1.67 -4.04 -4.39
C GLY A 7 -0.93 -3.81 -5.71
N THR A 8 -0.43 -4.89 -6.32
CA THR A 8 0.28 -4.81 -7.61
C THR A 8 -0.61 -4.28 -8.73
N TYR A 9 -1.86 -4.75 -8.83
CA TYR A 9 -2.78 -4.28 -9.87
C TYR A 9 -3.24 -2.84 -9.67
N LEU A 10 -3.41 -2.40 -8.41
CA LEU A 10 -3.65 -1.00 -8.10
C LEU A 10 -2.47 -0.13 -8.54
N ASP A 11 -1.24 -0.57 -8.26
CA ASP A 11 -0.05 0.15 -8.69
C ASP A 11 0.05 0.20 -10.22
N LEU A 12 -0.18 -0.91 -10.92
CA LEU A 12 -0.21 -0.94 -12.39
C LEU A 12 -1.25 0.02 -12.95
N TYR A 13 -2.45 0.07 -12.37
CA TYR A 13 -3.52 0.95 -12.82
C TYR A 13 -3.15 2.42 -12.66
N PHE A 14 -2.64 2.82 -11.49
CA PHE A 14 -2.32 4.22 -11.22
C PHE A 14 -1.07 4.70 -11.99
N VAL A 15 -0.04 3.85 -12.11
CA VAL A 15 1.13 4.15 -12.94
C VAL A 15 0.75 4.20 -14.42
N GLY A 16 -0.07 3.27 -14.89
CA GLY A 16 -0.56 3.27 -16.27
C GLY A 16 -1.43 4.49 -16.62
N LYS A 17 -2.09 5.09 -15.63
CA LYS A 17 -2.81 6.37 -15.76
C LYS A 17 -1.91 7.60 -15.59
N GLY A 18 -0.62 7.41 -15.30
CA GLY A 18 0.33 8.50 -15.06
C GLY A 18 0.01 9.31 -13.79
N LEU A 19 -0.77 8.75 -12.85
CA LEU A 19 -1.07 9.44 -11.58
C LEU A 19 0.16 9.55 -10.69
N TYR A 20 1.10 8.61 -10.86
CA TYR A 20 2.41 8.68 -10.27
C TYR A 20 3.43 7.80 -11.00
N VAL A 21 4.72 8.00 -10.71
CA VAL A 21 5.83 7.24 -11.29
C VAL A 21 6.86 6.88 -10.22
N PHE A 22 7.48 5.71 -10.34
CA PHE A 22 8.66 5.31 -9.56
C PHE A 22 9.95 5.61 -10.35
N PRO A 23 10.63 6.76 -10.12
CA PRO A 23 11.84 7.10 -10.87
C PRO A 23 13.04 6.20 -10.49
N LYS A 24 13.19 5.85 -9.20
CA LYS A 24 14.24 4.96 -8.70
C LYS A 24 13.69 3.54 -8.57
N ARG A 25 13.57 2.83 -9.71
CA ARG A 25 13.07 1.45 -9.77
C ARG A 25 14.08 0.49 -10.43
N PRO A 26 14.16 -0.78 -10.00
CA PRO A 26 14.95 -1.79 -10.69
C PRO A 26 14.38 -2.10 -12.08
N PHE A 27 15.25 -2.32 -13.06
CA PHE A 27 14.89 -2.67 -14.45
C PHE A 27 13.83 -1.74 -15.09
N PRO A 28 14.09 -0.41 -15.17
CA PRO A 28 13.10 0.58 -15.59
C PRO A 28 12.62 0.43 -17.04
N GLU A 29 13.41 -0.26 -17.88
CA GLU A 29 13.10 -0.58 -19.29
C GLU A 29 12.04 -1.67 -19.43
N ILE A 30 11.91 -2.54 -18.43
CA ILE A 30 11.01 -3.71 -18.47
C ILE A 30 9.78 -3.45 -17.60
N PHE A 31 9.98 -2.91 -16.40
CA PHE A 31 8.91 -2.72 -15.42
C PHE A 31 8.61 -1.23 -15.24
N GLN A 32 7.32 -0.89 -15.28
CA GLN A 32 6.83 0.43 -14.90
C GLN A 32 6.72 0.60 -13.37
N LEU A 33 6.65 -0.53 -12.65
CA LEU A 33 6.56 -0.57 -11.19
C LEU A 33 7.93 -0.77 -10.55
N ASN A 34 8.03 -0.44 -9.26
CA ASN A 34 9.16 -0.85 -8.46
C ASN A 34 9.01 -2.33 -8.05
N ILE A 35 9.52 -3.23 -8.88
CA ILE A 35 9.38 -4.68 -8.70
C ILE A 35 9.94 -5.19 -7.36
N ALA A 36 10.98 -4.54 -6.81
CA ALA A 36 11.52 -4.88 -5.50
C ALA A 36 10.52 -4.57 -4.38
N PHE A 37 9.86 -3.40 -4.44
CA PHE A 37 8.79 -3.07 -3.51
C PHE A 37 7.61 -4.03 -3.67
N THR A 38 7.21 -4.36 -4.89
CA THR A 38 6.10 -5.28 -5.17
C THR A 38 6.35 -6.70 -4.64
N LEU A 39 7.53 -7.27 -4.88
CA LEU A 39 7.82 -8.67 -4.54
C LEU A 39 8.32 -8.85 -3.10
N VAL A 40 8.89 -7.83 -2.48
CA VAL A 40 9.52 -7.94 -1.16
C VAL A 40 8.86 -6.99 -0.16
N GLY A 41 8.77 -5.70 -0.49
CA GLY A 41 8.21 -4.68 0.40
C GLY A 41 6.76 -4.94 0.78
N LEU A 42 5.88 -5.13 -0.22
CA LEU A 42 4.46 -5.37 -0.07
C LEU A 42 4.17 -6.64 0.76
N PRO A 43 4.80 -7.80 0.49
CA PRO A 43 4.63 -8.99 1.32
C PRO A 43 5.08 -8.79 2.78
N ILE A 44 6.23 -8.15 3.02
CA ILE A 44 6.73 -7.87 4.38
C ILE A 44 5.76 -6.97 5.14
N LEU A 45 5.32 -5.87 4.51
CA LEU A 45 4.36 -4.94 5.11
C LEU A 45 3.02 -5.62 5.43
N THR A 46 2.49 -6.38 4.47
CA THR A 46 1.22 -7.09 4.65
C THR A 46 1.32 -8.15 5.76
N CYS A 47 2.41 -8.92 5.78
CA CYS A 47 2.65 -9.93 6.80
C CYS A 47 2.73 -9.28 8.19
N SER A 48 3.54 -8.23 8.32
CA SER A 48 3.69 -7.48 9.58
C SER A 48 2.35 -6.90 10.06
N PHE A 49 1.57 -6.30 9.15
CA PHE A 49 0.23 -5.78 9.43
C PHE A 49 -0.69 -6.89 9.97
N LEU A 50 -0.76 -8.04 9.30
CA LEU A 50 -1.64 -9.15 9.69
C LEU A 50 -1.22 -9.77 11.03
N LEU A 51 0.08 -9.94 11.27
CA LEU A 51 0.62 -10.48 12.53
C LEU A 51 0.19 -9.63 13.72
N ILE A 52 0.26 -8.31 13.60
CA ILE A 52 -0.18 -7.39 14.66
C ILE A 52 -1.72 -7.39 14.74
N HIS A 53 -2.40 -7.20 13.61
CA HIS A 53 -3.86 -7.12 13.54
C HIS A 53 -4.57 -8.33 14.19
N ASN A 54 -4.06 -9.54 13.98
CA ASN A 54 -4.67 -10.76 14.52
C ASN A 54 -4.59 -10.87 16.05
N GLN A 55 -3.63 -10.18 16.69
CA GLN A 55 -3.48 -10.15 18.14
C GLN A 55 -4.38 -9.11 18.82
N LEU A 56 -5.00 -8.22 18.04
CA LEU A 56 -5.82 -7.12 18.55
C LEU A 56 -7.29 -7.52 18.77
N LYS A 57 -7.93 -6.89 19.76
CA LYS A 57 -9.37 -6.97 19.99
C LYS A 57 -10.15 -6.24 18.89
N SER A 58 -11.44 -6.58 18.70
CA SER A 58 -12.27 -6.02 17.63
C SER A 58 -12.26 -4.49 17.53
N TRP A 59 -12.35 -3.78 18.66
CA TRP A 59 -12.32 -2.31 18.66
C TRP A 59 -10.92 -1.75 18.37
N GLN A 60 -9.87 -2.43 18.82
CA GLN A 60 -8.47 -2.05 18.58
C GLN A 60 -8.08 -2.21 17.11
N ARG A 61 -8.65 -3.20 16.41
CA ARG A 61 -8.42 -3.40 14.98
C ARG A 61 -8.84 -2.19 14.14
N ILE A 62 -9.98 -1.58 14.47
CA ILE A 62 -10.48 -0.38 13.78
C ILE A 62 -9.48 0.78 13.94
N TRP A 63 -9.07 1.07 15.17
CA TRP A 63 -8.08 2.12 15.44
C TRP A 63 -6.72 1.82 14.81
N PHE A 64 -6.28 0.56 14.84
CA PHE A 64 -5.04 0.14 14.23
C PHE A 64 -5.04 0.39 12.71
N ILE A 65 -6.11 0.02 12.00
CA ILE A 65 -6.23 0.29 10.57
C ILE A 65 -6.18 1.80 10.29
N LEU A 66 -6.91 2.62 11.05
CA LEU A 66 -6.92 4.07 10.88
C LEU A 66 -5.52 4.68 11.08
N ILE A 67 -4.84 4.29 12.16
CA ILE A 67 -3.49 4.79 12.49
C ILE A 67 -2.49 4.36 11.42
N ILE A 68 -2.48 3.09 11.03
CA ILE A 68 -1.55 2.59 10.00
C ILE A 68 -1.82 3.26 8.65
N SER A 69 -3.08 3.48 8.28
CA SER A 69 -3.42 4.18 7.04
C SER A 69 -2.90 5.62 7.02
N LEU A 70 -2.97 6.30 8.16
CA LEU A 70 -2.39 7.65 8.31
C LEU A 70 -0.87 7.61 8.20
N PHE A 71 -0.21 6.68 8.90
CA PHE A 71 1.25 6.50 8.81
C PHE A 71 1.69 6.21 7.37
N MET A 72 1.01 5.30 6.66
CA MET A 72 1.32 4.95 5.28
C MET A 72 1.20 6.18 4.36
N SER A 73 0.15 6.97 4.51
CA SER A 73 -0.01 8.22 3.74
C SER A 73 1.09 9.25 4.02
N LEU A 74 1.57 9.33 5.26
CA LEU A 74 2.72 10.17 5.60
C LEU A 74 4.03 9.63 5.02
N PHE A 75 4.26 8.32 5.12
CA PHE A 75 5.43 7.66 4.53
C PHE A 75 5.48 7.83 3.01
N GLU A 76 4.34 7.81 2.35
CA GLU A 76 4.23 8.06 0.92
C GLU A 76 4.73 9.47 0.57
N ARG A 77 4.26 10.50 1.28
CA ARG A 77 4.73 11.88 1.10
C ARG A 77 6.23 12.04 1.41
N LEU A 78 6.74 11.32 2.39
CA LEU A 78 8.18 11.30 2.67
C LEU A 78 8.95 10.63 1.52
N SER A 79 8.44 9.52 1.00
CA SER A 79 9.05 8.79 -0.11
C SER A 79 9.12 9.62 -1.40
N GLU A 80 8.16 10.54 -1.59
CA GLU A 80 8.20 11.55 -2.64
C GLU A 80 9.34 12.53 -2.47
N THR A 81 9.55 13.01 -1.24
CA THR A 81 10.64 13.94 -0.94
C THR A 81 12.02 13.31 -1.19
N PHE A 82 12.16 12.00 -0.96
CA PHE A 82 13.39 11.24 -1.29
C PHE A 82 13.50 10.84 -2.78
N GLY A 83 12.47 11.12 -3.58
CA GLY A 83 12.41 10.78 -4.99
C GLY A 83 12.34 9.27 -5.25
N PHE A 84 11.77 8.48 -4.35
CA PHE A 84 11.45 7.07 -4.62
C PHE A 84 10.18 6.93 -5.46
N PHE A 85 9.33 7.96 -5.38
CA PHE A 85 8.00 8.01 -5.95
C PHE A 85 7.70 9.47 -6.32
N ILE A 86 6.96 9.75 -7.39
CA ILE A 86 6.54 11.11 -7.73
C ILE A 86 5.07 11.07 -8.16
N HIS A 87 4.20 11.75 -7.41
CA HIS A 87 2.82 11.98 -7.82
C HIS A 87 2.70 13.09 -8.86
N LEU A 88 1.61 13.05 -9.64
CA LEU A 88 1.19 14.18 -10.44
C LEU A 88 0.81 15.36 -9.53
N ASN A 89 1.05 16.60 -9.95
CA ASN A 89 0.78 17.81 -9.15
C ASN A 89 -0.69 17.97 -8.71
N THR A 90 -1.64 17.27 -9.33
CA THR A 90 -3.07 17.29 -8.97
C THR A 90 -3.43 16.28 -7.88
N TRP A 91 -2.49 15.41 -7.47
CA TRP A 91 -2.73 14.39 -6.46
C TRP A 91 -2.89 15.04 -5.08
N LYS A 92 -3.92 14.61 -4.35
CA LYS A 92 -4.14 14.98 -2.96
C LYS A 92 -3.79 13.79 -2.09
N HIS A 93 -2.90 13.94 -1.12
CA HIS A 93 -2.54 12.85 -0.20
C HIS A 93 -3.72 12.31 0.63
N THR A 94 -4.85 13.03 0.68
CA THR A 94 -6.11 12.49 1.22
C THR A 94 -6.59 11.27 0.45
N TYR A 95 -6.33 11.19 -0.87
CA TYR A 95 -6.62 10.00 -1.67
C TYR A 95 -5.77 8.81 -1.25
N SER A 96 -4.49 9.05 -0.92
CA SER A 96 -3.60 8.01 -0.40
C SER A 96 -4.11 7.45 0.93
N PHE A 97 -4.49 8.32 1.87
CA PHE A 97 -5.08 7.89 3.14
C PHE A 97 -6.33 7.02 2.93
N ILE A 98 -7.27 7.46 2.09
CA ILE A 98 -8.49 6.70 1.76
C ILE A 98 -8.12 5.38 1.08
N GLY A 99 -7.15 5.39 0.17
CA GLY A 99 -6.64 4.21 -0.52
C GLY A 99 -6.12 3.16 0.46
N TYR A 100 -5.24 3.54 1.39
CA TYR A 100 -4.72 2.63 2.41
C TYR A 100 -5.81 2.15 3.36
N LEU A 101 -6.75 3.02 3.75
CA LEU A 101 -7.88 2.64 4.60
C LEU A 101 -8.72 1.55 3.94
N CYS A 102 -9.09 1.75 2.67
CA CYS A 102 -9.83 0.75 1.87
C CYS A 102 -9.04 -0.54 1.69
N TYR A 103 -7.76 -0.44 1.32
CA TYR A 103 -6.89 -1.59 1.07
C TYR A 103 -6.69 -2.45 2.33
N LEU A 104 -6.32 -1.84 3.46
CA LEU A 104 -6.09 -2.56 4.71
C LEU A 104 -7.37 -3.15 5.29
N THR A 105 -8.50 -2.42 5.17
CA THR A 105 -9.81 -2.95 5.57
C THR A 105 -10.19 -4.17 4.75
N PHE A 106 -10.02 -4.10 3.43
CA PHE A 106 -10.28 -5.23 2.53
C PHE A 106 -9.42 -6.45 2.90
N ILE A 107 -8.11 -6.24 3.11
CA ILE A 107 -7.19 -7.32 3.50
C ILE A 107 -7.59 -7.95 4.82
N ALA A 108 -7.87 -7.13 5.84
CA ALA A 108 -8.27 -7.61 7.16
C ALA A 108 -9.56 -8.43 7.09
N ALA A 109 -10.57 -7.93 6.37
CA ALA A 109 -11.85 -8.61 6.18
C ALA A 109 -11.68 -9.93 5.41
N PHE A 110 -10.93 -9.92 4.31
CA PHE A 110 -10.65 -11.11 3.51
C PHE A 110 -9.93 -12.18 4.33
N HIS A 111 -8.87 -11.79 5.05
CA HIS A 111 -8.11 -12.70 5.90
C HIS A 111 -8.97 -13.29 7.03
N GLN A 112 -9.79 -12.47 7.70
CA GLN A 112 -10.70 -12.95 8.75
C GLN A 112 -11.79 -13.88 8.21
N ARG A 113 -12.26 -13.66 6.97
CA ARG A 113 -13.26 -14.52 6.31
C ARG A 113 -12.67 -15.88 5.92
N TRP A 114 -11.41 -15.91 5.49
CA TRP A 114 -10.74 -17.11 5.01
C TRP A 114 -10.18 -18.00 6.13
N ASN A 115 -9.77 -17.41 7.25
CA ASN A 115 -9.26 -18.15 8.42
C ASN A 115 -10.37 -18.52 9.43
N ARG A 116 -11.64 -18.39 9.06
CA ARG A 116 -12.80 -18.85 9.82
C ARG A 116 -13.40 -20.07 9.13
#